data_AF-A0A355FKB4-F1
#
_entry.id   AF-A0A355FKB4-F1
#
_cell.length_a   1.000
_cell.length_b   1.000
_cell.length_c   1.000
_cell.angle_alpha   90.00
_cell.angle_beta   90.00
_cell.angle_gamma   90.00
#
_symmetry.space_group_name_H-M   'P 1'
#
loop_
_entity.id
_entity.type
_entity.pdbx_description
1 polymer ?
#
loop_
_entity_poly.entity_id
_entity_poly.type
_entity_poly.pdbx_seq_one_letter_code
_entity_poly.pdbx_strand_id
1 'polypeptide(L)'
;MNDSFKIPSDVFDTDLLCFLNPNRFEYDLTIEKGKLLHKICICKISSFGTQVHIEDENFTEEEYNIIISNDCQNSINVEVKARCCDILKKREKDKRAIIIKASDAYLEVFRSTGDMDYLERAASIRSFKQVNNDDFLKVALTEISTKTLKYPFWLSNIVKVLLKSYSVEKLSSLKVEIEKCVQEKRESKEYSKERDYIDILYLLTSITKQEQHRLKALSFETEADDIWNNQGENTFYPTLPDLYHNAYQEINEINSIEPDIHKRIREKLVSANKYFIEILSKAGISYKMPFSEEEKRRIEKWIADEKWESPLDFIALLRNIPFASKENIEQYMDISRKGSVLSSMMGTNRLDDKGNTIGLDNPENSLRTEAHIYYRQKILYTLWMCIDKAANMKLLMEEDMLFYIMKNRMPYFLQDEDRLIFFAKGLMSGFNKDFMTASHILIPQMKWALRSIAEAHHGSLVKLEEERQEEATLGTILKQLENVMHEEIRFEMESFLQSGIDVNFRNKLSHGLLSSFEVMQYGIFLWWLCIKLFFNIDRIVVVK
;
A
#
# COMPACT_ATOMS: atom_id res chain seq x y z
N MET A 1 38.68 53.21 -5.86
CA MET A 1 38.62 52.19 -6.92
C MET A 1 37.67 51.12 -6.39
N ASN A 2 36.34 51.24 -6.45
CA ASN A 2 35.47 51.46 -7.62
C ASN A 2 35.86 50.58 -8.80
N ASP A 3 35.89 49.27 -8.58
CA ASP A 3 35.61 48.33 -9.65
C ASP A 3 34.29 47.62 -9.38
N SER A 4 33.41 47.79 -10.34
CA SER A 4 31.98 47.64 -10.19
C SER A 4 31.59 46.17 -10.25
N PHE A 5 31.35 45.55 -9.11
CA PHE A 5 30.54 44.34 -9.05
C PHE A 5 29.12 44.68 -9.52
N LYS A 6 28.91 44.68 -10.83
CA LYS A 6 27.62 44.93 -11.50
C LYS A 6 27.08 43.61 -11.99
N ILE A 7 25.99 43.20 -11.37
CA ILE A 7 25.23 42.02 -11.78
C ILE A 7 24.39 42.44 -13.01
N PRO A 8 24.48 41.72 -14.13
CA PRO A 8 23.68 42.01 -15.32
C PRO A 8 22.18 42.00 -14.99
N SER A 9 21.40 42.89 -15.62
CA SER A 9 19.95 42.98 -15.41
C SER A 9 19.16 41.81 -15.99
N ASP A 10 19.73 41.13 -16.99
CA ASP A 10 19.09 40.18 -17.89
C ASP A 10 19.46 38.71 -17.60
N VAL A 11 20.25 38.48 -16.55
CA VAL A 11 20.72 37.15 -16.15
C VAL A 11 19.91 36.65 -14.95
N PHE A 12 19.33 35.45 -15.07
CA PHE A 12 18.42 34.86 -14.07
C PHE A 12 18.78 33.41 -13.76
N ASP A 13 18.27 32.91 -12.63
CA ASP A 13 18.30 31.51 -12.23
C ASP A 13 19.70 30.86 -12.37
N THR A 14 19.84 29.81 -13.17
CA THR A 14 21.09 29.04 -13.30
C THR A 14 22.23 29.88 -13.88
N ASP A 15 21.94 30.80 -14.80
CA ASP A 15 22.96 31.70 -15.37
C ASP A 15 23.41 32.72 -14.33
N LEU A 16 22.50 33.17 -13.46
CA LEU A 16 22.83 34.06 -12.34
C LEU A 16 23.70 33.35 -11.31
N LEU A 17 23.42 32.09 -11.00
CA LEU A 17 24.27 31.26 -10.14
C LEU A 17 25.68 31.10 -10.72
N CYS A 18 25.77 30.80 -12.02
CA CYS A 18 27.05 30.71 -12.72
C CYS A 18 27.81 32.05 -12.72
N PHE A 19 27.11 33.17 -12.79
CA PHE A 19 27.70 34.51 -12.69
C PHE A 19 28.22 34.79 -11.28
N LEU A 20 27.46 34.42 -10.25
CA LEU A 20 27.79 34.67 -8.84
C LEU A 20 28.78 33.67 -8.25
N ASN A 21 29.28 32.71 -9.03
CA ASN A 21 30.21 31.69 -8.54
C ASN A 21 31.47 32.33 -7.91
N PRO A 22 31.78 32.03 -6.63
CA PRO A 22 32.91 32.61 -5.92
C PRO A 22 34.26 32.52 -6.63
N ASN A 23 34.46 31.46 -7.43
CA ASN A 23 35.70 31.20 -8.16
C ASN A 23 35.95 32.17 -9.34
N ARG A 24 35.00 33.06 -9.65
CA ARG A 24 35.12 34.05 -10.74
C ARG A 24 35.64 35.42 -10.29
N PHE A 25 35.87 35.62 -8.99
CA PHE A 25 36.26 36.92 -8.44
C PHE A 25 37.69 36.89 -7.89
N GLU A 26 38.46 37.96 -8.14
CA GLU A 26 39.90 38.05 -7.81
C GLU A 26 40.21 38.86 -6.53
N TYR A 27 39.24 39.59 -5.99
CA TYR A 27 39.41 40.49 -4.82
C TYR A 27 38.59 40.02 -3.62
N ASP A 28 39.18 40.02 -2.42
CA ASP A 28 38.57 39.47 -1.18
C ASP A 28 37.15 40.00 -0.87
N LEU A 29 36.95 41.32 -0.90
CA LEU A 29 35.64 41.95 -0.67
C LEU A 29 34.59 41.56 -1.73
N THR A 30 35.03 41.36 -2.97
CA THR A 30 34.17 40.96 -4.09
C THR A 30 33.83 39.47 -4.01
N ILE A 31 34.77 38.65 -3.53
CA ILE A 31 34.58 37.23 -3.26
C ILE A 31 33.56 37.03 -2.14
N GLU A 32 33.64 37.77 -1.04
CA GLU A 32 32.65 37.67 0.05
C GLU A 32 31.25 38.06 -0.40
N LYS A 33 31.13 39.14 -1.18
CA LYS A 33 29.85 39.56 -1.77
C LYS A 33 29.30 38.51 -2.75
N GLY A 34 30.14 37.97 -3.63
CA GLY A 34 29.77 36.90 -4.56
C GLY A 34 29.32 35.64 -3.83
N LYS A 35 30.06 35.21 -2.79
CA LYS A 35 29.71 34.07 -1.92
C LYS A 35 28.35 34.24 -1.27
N LEU A 36 28.09 35.41 -0.68
CA LEU A 36 26.81 35.67 -0.03
C LEU A 36 25.66 35.68 -1.04
N LEU A 37 25.79 36.37 -2.16
CA LEU A 37 24.74 36.40 -3.18
C LEU A 37 24.52 35.04 -3.83
N HIS A 38 25.58 34.25 -4.04
CA HIS A 38 25.46 32.86 -4.50
C HIS A 38 24.72 32.00 -3.47
N LYS A 39 25.04 32.13 -2.17
CA LYS A 39 24.32 31.47 -1.08
C LYS A 39 22.83 31.86 -1.05
N ILE A 40 22.51 33.12 -1.34
CA ILE A 40 21.12 33.62 -1.39
C ILE A 40 20.37 33.08 -2.63
N CYS A 41 21.02 33.09 -3.79
CA CYS A 41 20.42 32.67 -5.06
C CYS A 41 20.27 31.14 -5.16
N ILE A 42 21.09 30.35 -4.46
CA ILE A 42 20.99 28.89 -4.48
C ILE A 42 19.85 28.37 -3.59
N CYS A 43 19.37 29.16 -2.62
CA CYS A 43 18.21 28.79 -1.81
C CYS A 43 16.98 28.57 -2.71
N LYS A 44 16.24 27.49 -2.45
CA LYS A 44 14.96 27.25 -3.10
C LYS A 44 13.93 28.29 -2.64
N ILE A 45 13.11 28.76 -3.57
CA ILE A 45 12.05 29.74 -3.32
C ILE A 45 10.65 29.11 -3.30
N SER A 46 10.44 27.99 -3.99
CA SER A 46 9.19 27.24 -3.91
C SER A 46 9.12 26.37 -2.67
N SER A 47 7.89 26.10 -2.22
CA SER A 47 7.63 25.30 -1.02
C SER A 47 7.91 23.79 -1.18
N PHE A 48 8.63 23.38 -2.23
CA PHE A 48 8.86 21.98 -2.61
C PHE A 48 10.36 21.63 -2.67
N GLY A 49 10.69 20.42 -2.25
CA GLY A 49 12.05 19.86 -2.28
C GLY A 49 12.69 19.76 -0.89
N THR A 50 13.72 18.92 -0.78
CA THR A 50 14.49 18.64 0.45
C THR A 50 15.68 19.58 0.67
N GLN A 51 15.84 20.58 -0.21
CA GLN A 51 16.90 21.58 -0.14
C GLN A 51 16.55 22.72 0.82
N VAL A 52 17.54 23.55 1.14
CA VAL A 52 17.40 24.71 2.01
C VAL A 52 16.51 25.78 1.35
N HIS A 53 15.39 26.10 2.01
CA HIS A 53 14.45 27.13 1.60
C HIS A 53 14.90 28.51 2.06
N ILE A 54 14.68 29.54 1.25
CA ILE A 54 15.03 30.93 1.60
C ILE A 54 14.29 31.41 2.88
N GLU A 55 13.13 30.83 3.18
CA GLU A 55 12.37 31.11 4.40
C GLU A 55 13.02 30.55 5.67
N ASP A 56 13.65 29.40 5.57
CA ASP A 56 14.21 28.67 6.71
C ASP A 56 15.69 29.02 6.93
N GLU A 57 16.34 29.59 5.91
CA GLU A 57 17.76 29.95 6.01
C GLU A 57 17.96 31.13 6.97
N ASN A 58 18.88 30.93 7.92
CA ASN A 58 19.30 31.94 8.90
C ASN A 58 20.61 32.58 8.47
N PHE A 59 20.58 33.89 8.26
CA PHE A 59 21.76 34.70 7.94
C PHE A 59 22.30 35.38 9.21
N THR A 60 23.62 35.44 9.32
CA THR A 60 24.36 36.08 10.42
C THR A 60 24.26 37.61 10.37
N GLU A 61 24.50 38.29 11.50
CA GLU A 61 24.51 39.76 11.57
C GLU A 61 25.43 40.40 10.52
N GLU A 62 26.58 39.80 10.28
CA GLU A 62 27.57 40.25 9.30
C GLU A 62 27.02 40.15 7.87
N GLU A 63 26.39 39.03 7.51
CA GLU A 63 25.78 38.84 6.18
C GLU A 63 24.68 39.87 5.92
N TYR A 64 23.84 40.17 6.92
CA TYR A 64 22.81 41.20 6.79
C TYR A 64 23.40 42.61 6.59
N ASN A 65 24.46 42.94 7.32
CA ASN A 65 25.17 44.21 7.16
C ASN A 65 25.75 44.35 5.75
N ILE A 66 26.28 43.25 5.17
CA ILE A 66 26.79 43.23 3.79
C ILE A 66 25.67 43.51 2.78
N ILE A 67 24.47 42.94 2.95
CA ILE A 67 23.32 43.19 2.06
C ILE A 67 22.93 44.69 2.08
N ILE A 68 22.84 45.26 3.27
CA ILE A 68 22.43 46.66 3.48
C ILE A 68 23.50 47.63 2.96
N SER A 69 24.78 47.41 3.30
CA SER A 69 25.89 48.29 2.92
C SER A 69 26.11 48.34 1.41
N ASN A 70 25.72 47.28 0.70
CA ASN A 70 25.85 47.16 -0.75
C ASN A 70 24.58 47.58 -1.52
N ASP A 71 23.56 48.06 -0.82
CA ASP A 71 22.26 48.45 -1.39
C ASP A 71 21.64 47.36 -2.28
N CYS A 72 21.80 46.08 -1.90
CA CYS A 72 21.33 44.94 -2.69
C CYS A 72 19.79 44.95 -2.88
N GLN A 73 19.06 45.59 -1.96
CA GLN A 73 17.62 45.85 -2.10
C GLN A 73 17.25 46.74 -3.29
N ASN A 74 18.20 47.47 -3.88
CA ASN A 74 18.03 48.30 -5.08
C ASN A 74 18.89 47.78 -6.25
N SER A 75 19.29 46.50 -6.20
CA SER A 75 20.02 45.87 -7.29
C SER A 75 19.29 46.06 -8.63
N ILE A 76 20.09 46.33 -9.68
CA ILE A 76 19.64 46.40 -11.06
C ILE A 76 19.11 45.02 -11.52
N ASN A 77 19.75 43.94 -11.07
CA ASN A 77 19.25 42.60 -11.26
C ASN A 77 18.04 42.36 -10.35
N VAL A 78 16.87 42.11 -10.98
CA VAL A 78 15.58 42.03 -10.29
C VAL A 78 15.42 40.75 -9.45
N GLU A 79 16.11 39.66 -9.78
CA GLU A 79 16.10 38.44 -8.95
C GLU A 79 16.91 38.64 -7.67
N VAL A 80 18.11 39.22 -7.77
CA VAL A 80 18.92 39.57 -6.60
C VAL A 80 18.16 40.53 -5.69
N LYS A 81 17.50 41.54 -6.28
CA LYS A 81 16.63 42.48 -5.57
C LYS A 81 15.51 41.74 -4.84
N ALA A 82 14.82 40.82 -5.50
CA ALA A 82 13.71 40.06 -4.91
C ALA A 82 14.16 39.23 -3.71
N ARG A 83 15.20 38.40 -3.88
CA ARG A 83 15.73 37.50 -2.84
C ARG A 83 16.34 38.27 -1.66
N CYS A 84 17.06 39.36 -1.91
CA CYS A 84 17.62 40.18 -0.84
C CYS A 84 16.52 40.88 -0.03
N CYS A 85 15.48 41.42 -0.69
CA CYS A 85 14.34 42.01 0.03
C CYS A 85 13.57 40.95 0.85
N ASP A 86 13.44 39.72 0.33
CA ASP A 86 12.82 38.61 1.03
C ASP A 86 13.57 38.24 2.33
N ILE A 87 14.89 38.26 2.31
CA ILE A 87 15.73 38.02 3.49
C ILE A 87 15.64 39.17 4.49
N LEU A 88 15.73 40.41 4.01
CA LEU A 88 15.70 41.62 4.85
C LEU A 88 14.37 41.78 5.59
N LYS A 89 13.25 41.28 5.04
CA LYS A 89 11.93 41.32 5.70
C LYS A 89 11.94 40.66 7.10
N LYS A 90 12.88 39.74 7.36
CA LYS A 90 12.99 39.06 8.66
C LYS A 90 13.43 40.03 9.78
N ARG A 91 14.15 41.11 9.45
CA ARG A 91 14.70 42.09 10.41
C ARG A 91 13.95 43.41 10.50
N GLU A 92 13.19 43.75 9.48
CA GLU A 92 12.44 45.00 9.45
C GLU A 92 11.31 45.02 10.50
N LYS A 93 11.21 46.13 11.24
CA LYS A 93 10.10 46.37 12.17
C LYS A 93 8.80 46.63 11.41
N ASP A 94 8.87 47.44 10.35
CA ASP A 94 7.75 47.64 9.41
C ASP A 94 8.03 46.90 8.11
N LYS A 95 7.44 45.71 7.99
CA LYS A 95 7.69 44.79 6.88
C LYS A 95 6.93 45.16 5.61
N ARG A 96 6.02 46.15 5.63
CA ARG A 96 5.06 46.38 4.54
C ARG A 96 5.75 46.75 3.23
N ALA A 97 6.62 47.77 3.26
CA ALA A 97 7.30 48.26 2.07
C ALA A 97 8.26 47.21 1.47
N ILE A 98 8.98 46.48 2.32
CA ILE A 98 9.98 45.50 1.85
C ILE A 98 9.33 44.22 1.30
N ILE A 99 8.18 43.81 1.86
CA ILE A 99 7.38 42.70 1.32
C ILE A 99 6.82 43.05 -0.06
N ILE A 100 6.25 44.26 -0.21
CA ILE A 100 5.76 44.77 -1.50
C ILE A 100 6.87 44.72 -2.54
N LYS A 101 8.04 45.27 -2.18
CA LYS A 101 9.20 45.34 -3.05
C LYS A 101 9.73 43.96 -3.46
N ALA A 102 9.81 43.02 -2.52
CA ALA A 102 10.23 41.65 -2.81
C ALA A 102 9.25 40.96 -3.77
N SER A 103 7.95 41.03 -3.45
CA SER A 103 6.89 40.44 -4.26
C SER A 103 6.84 40.98 -5.68
N ASP A 104 6.94 42.30 -5.86
CA ASP A 104 6.84 42.94 -7.17
C ASP A 104 8.07 42.59 -8.03
N ALA A 105 9.25 42.49 -7.41
CA ALA A 105 10.46 42.03 -8.07
C ALA A 105 10.36 40.54 -8.48
N TYR A 106 9.80 39.67 -7.64
CA TYR A 106 9.55 38.28 -8.02
C TYR A 106 8.56 38.16 -9.19
N LEU A 107 7.50 38.97 -9.23
CA LEU A 107 6.59 39.03 -10.38
C LEU A 107 7.30 39.48 -11.66
N GLU A 108 8.25 40.41 -11.56
CA GLU A 108 9.05 40.86 -12.70
C GLU A 108 9.96 39.73 -13.22
N VAL A 109 10.61 38.99 -12.33
CA VAL A 109 11.40 37.80 -12.72
C VAL A 109 10.51 36.75 -13.38
N PHE A 110 9.33 36.47 -12.83
CA PHE A 110 8.35 35.57 -13.44
C PHE A 110 7.97 36.00 -14.87
N ARG A 111 7.78 37.31 -15.09
CA ARG A 111 7.43 37.83 -16.41
C ARG A 111 8.53 37.61 -17.44
N SER A 112 9.79 37.74 -17.02
CA SER A 112 10.97 37.57 -17.86
C SER A 112 11.32 36.10 -18.13
N THR A 113 11.18 35.23 -17.12
CA THR A 113 11.62 33.84 -17.18
C THR A 113 10.50 32.85 -17.51
N GLY A 114 9.27 33.14 -17.09
CA GLY A 114 8.14 32.21 -17.13
C GLY A 114 8.18 31.12 -16.05
N ASP A 115 9.12 31.17 -15.11
CA ASP A 115 9.28 30.14 -14.07
C ASP A 115 8.30 30.36 -12.90
N MET A 116 7.44 29.37 -12.70
CA MET A 116 6.33 29.38 -11.77
C MET A 116 6.76 29.48 -10.29
N ASP A 117 7.98 29.06 -9.96
CA ASP A 117 8.58 29.19 -8.63
C ASP A 117 8.51 30.66 -8.15
N TYR A 118 8.75 31.62 -9.05
CA TYR A 118 8.72 33.06 -8.73
C TYR A 118 7.31 33.59 -8.50
N LEU A 119 6.31 33.10 -9.22
CA LEU A 119 4.91 33.50 -9.05
C LEU A 119 4.34 32.96 -7.73
N GLU A 120 4.61 31.68 -7.43
CA GLU A 120 4.26 31.07 -6.13
C GLU A 120 4.89 31.86 -4.99
N ARG A 121 6.19 32.20 -5.11
CA ARG A 121 6.91 32.95 -4.09
C ARG A 121 6.36 34.36 -3.89
N ALA A 122 6.07 35.08 -4.97
CA ALA A 122 5.47 36.41 -4.92
C ALA A 122 4.14 36.38 -4.15
N ALA A 123 3.27 35.41 -4.46
CA ALA A 123 2.00 35.21 -3.76
C ALA A 123 2.21 34.83 -2.27
N SER A 124 3.22 33.99 -1.97
CA SER A 124 3.50 33.54 -0.61
C SER A 124 3.96 34.68 0.30
N ILE A 125 4.85 35.55 -0.18
CA ILE A 125 5.35 36.69 0.59
C ILE A 125 4.23 37.72 0.80
N ARG A 126 3.31 37.87 -0.15
CA ARG A 126 2.11 38.71 -0.03
C ARG A 126 1.05 38.14 0.89
N SER A 127 1.26 36.96 1.48
CA SER A 127 0.27 36.39 2.39
C SER A 127 0.10 37.14 3.71
N PHE A 128 0.99 38.09 3.98
CA PHE A 128 0.95 38.99 5.13
C PHE A 128 -0.27 39.94 5.09
N LYS A 129 -1.14 39.84 6.10
CA LYS A 129 -2.44 40.55 6.19
C LYS A 129 -2.41 42.08 6.07
N GLN A 130 -1.26 42.73 6.22
CA GLN A 130 -1.16 44.18 6.10
C GLN A 130 -0.87 44.66 4.66
N VAL A 131 -0.60 43.74 3.73
CA VAL A 131 -0.18 44.04 2.35
C VAL A 131 -0.87 43.18 1.28
N ASN A 132 -1.77 42.27 1.68
CA ASN A 132 -2.64 41.54 0.77
C ASN A 132 -3.76 42.47 0.27
N ASN A 133 -3.51 43.15 -0.85
CA ASN A 133 -4.49 44.03 -1.47
C ASN A 133 -5.13 43.38 -2.71
N ASP A 134 -6.26 43.93 -3.16
CA ASP A 134 -7.00 43.40 -4.30
C ASP A 134 -6.33 43.70 -5.65
N ASP A 135 -5.44 44.70 -5.70
CA ASP A 135 -4.67 45.01 -6.90
C ASP A 135 -3.63 43.93 -7.21
N PHE A 136 -2.91 43.45 -6.20
CA PHE A 136 -2.03 42.30 -6.34
C PHE A 136 -2.79 41.05 -6.77
N LEU A 137 -3.97 40.81 -6.20
CA LEU A 137 -4.80 39.68 -6.58
C LEU A 137 -5.17 39.74 -8.07
N LYS A 138 -5.62 40.90 -8.58
CA LYS A 138 -5.93 41.06 -10.02
C LYS A 138 -4.73 40.77 -10.90
N VAL A 139 -3.53 41.24 -10.51
CA VAL A 139 -2.29 40.96 -11.26
C VAL A 139 -1.99 39.47 -11.25
N ALA A 140 -2.01 38.82 -10.07
CA ALA A 140 -1.75 37.39 -9.94
C ALA A 140 -2.74 36.56 -10.78
N LEU A 141 -4.04 36.87 -10.71
CA LEU A 141 -5.07 36.22 -11.52
C LEU A 141 -4.80 36.34 -13.02
N THR A 142 -4.41 37.52 -13.49
CA THR A 142 -4.09 37.76 -14.90
C THR A 142 -2.90 36.91 -15.36
N GLU A 143 -1.84 36.85 -14.55
CA GLU A 143 -0.66 36.01 -14.84
C GLU A 143 -1.01 34.51 -14.81
N ILE A 144 -1.90 34.09 -13.91
CA ILE A 144 -2.37 32.71 -13.83
C ILE A 144 -3.13 32.31 -15.11
N SER A 145 -4.14 33.09 -15.50
CA SER A 145 -4.98 32.81 -16.66
C SER A 145 -4.18 32.78 -17.97
N THR A 146 -3.13 33.60 -18.08
CA THR A 146 -2.33 33.70 -19.31
C THR A 146 -1.20 32.68 -19.42
N LYS A 147 -0.50 32.37 -18.31
CA LYS A 147 0.75 31.58 -18.36
C LYS A 147 0.72 30.28 -17.56
N THR A 148 -0.10 30.21 -16.52
CA THR A 148 -0.06 29.11 -15.52
C THR A 148 -1.15 28.08 -15.76
N LEU A 149 -2.29 28.47 -16.31
CA LEU A 149 -3.48 27.62 -16.43
C LEU A 149 -3.20 26.25 -17.06
N LYS A 150 -2.26 26.17 -18.00
CA LYS A 150 -1.81 24.93 -18.69
C LYS A 150 -1.00 23.95 -17.82
N TYR A 151 -0.58 24.33 -16.61
CA TYR A 151 0.24 23.52 -15.71
C TYR A 151 -0.49 23.30 -14.37
N PRO A 152 -1.33 22.27 -14.24
CA PRO A 152 -2.21 22.11 -13.09
C PRO A 152 -1.46 21.88 -11.76
N PHE A 153 -0.31 21.19 -11.80
CA PHE A 153 0.55 21.05 -10.61
C PHE A 153 0.93 22.40 -10.00
N TRP A 154 1.47 23.32 -10.80
CA TRP A 154 1.86 24.67 -10.36
C TRP A 154 0.65 25.50 -9.95
N LEU A 155 -0.44 25.38 -10.71
CA LEU A 155 -1.69 26.08 -10.41
C LEU A 155 -2.24 25.70 -9.03
N SER A 156 -2.25 24.41 -8.68
CA SER A 156 -2.69 23.91 -7.38
C SER A 156 -1.93 24.57 -6.22
N ASN A 157 -0.61 24.72 -6.37
CA ASN A 157 0.24 25.30 -5.35
C ASN A 157 -0.01 26.80 -5.20
N ILE A 158 -0.07 27.53 -6.31
CA ILE A 158 -0.38 28.96 -6.30
C ILE A 158 -1.77 29.22 -5.70
N VAL A 159 -2.78 28.42 -6.04
CA VAL A 159 -4.12 28.52 -5.46
C VAL A 159 -4.10 28.30 -3.94
N LYS A 160 -3.41 27.27 -3.44
CA LYS A 160 -3.24 27.05 -2.00
C LYS A 160 -2.61 28.24 -1.30
N VAL A 161 -1.63 28.87 -1.93
CA VAL A 161 -0.97 30.07 -1.39
C VAL A 161 -1.92 31.26 -1.35
N LEU A 162 -2.67 31.52 -2.43
CA LEU A 162 -3.64 32.62 -2.50
C LEU A 162 -4.77 32.45 -1.48
N LEU A 163 -5.24 31.22 -1.25
CA LEU A 163 -6.27 30.91 -0.26
C LEU A 163 -5.86 31.18 1.20
N LYS A 164 -4.55 31.36 1.49
CA LYS A 164 -4.10 31.83 2.81
C LYS A 164 -4.51 33.28 3.09
N SER A 165 -4.81 34.05 2.05
CA SER A 165 -4.88 35.52 2.13
C SER A 165 -6.12 36.13 1.50
N TYR A 166 -6.79 35.39 0.63
CA TYR A 166 -7.99 35.80 -0.06
C TYR A 166 -9.09 34.75 0.16
N SER A 167 -10.33 35.23 0.29
CA SER A 167 -11.47 34.33 0.38
C SER A 167 -11.75 33.68 -0.97
N VAL A 168 -12.40 32.52 -0.94
CA VAL A 168 -12.71 31.74 -2.13
C VAL A 168 -13.56 32.53 -3.13
N GLU A 169 -14.44 33.42 -2.66
CA GLU A 169 -15.32 34.23 -3.52
C GLU A 169 -14.51 35.17 -4.42
N LYS A 170 -13.36 35.67 -3.93
CA LYS A 170 -12.47 36.54 -4.73
C LYS A 170 -11.74 35.80 -5.84
N LEU A 171 -11.69 34.47 -5.80
CA LEU A 171 -11.10 33.60 -6.82
C LEU A 171 -12.15 33.04 -7.79
N SER A 172 -13.38 33.58 -7.79
CA SER A 172 -14.49 33.09 -8.60
C SER A 172 -14.21 33.04 -10.12
N SER A 173 -13.41 33.98 -10.66
CA SER A 173 -13.05 33.98 -12.08
C SER A 173 -12.24 32.74 -12.49
N LEU A 174 -11.36 32.25 -11.61
CA LEU A 174 -10.58 31.03 -11.84
C LEU A 174 -11.46 29.78 -11.90
N LYS A 175 -12.56 29.75 -11.14
CA LYS A 175 -13.46 28.58 -11.08
C LYS A 175 -13.95 28.23 -12.48
N VAL A 176 -14.45 29.25 -13.20
CA VAL A 176 -15.00 29.10 -14.55
C VAL A 176 -13.92 28.64 -15.54
N GLU A 177 -12.71 29.20 -15.43
CA GLU A 177 -11.58 28.81 -16.29
C GLU A 177 -11.14 27.37 -16.03
N ILE A 178 -11.08 26.93 -14.78
CA ILE A 178 -10.68 25.58 -14.40
C ILE A 178 -11.74 24.56 -14.80
N GLU A 179 -13.04 24.87 -14.64
CA GLU A 179 -14.14 24.02 -15.13
C GLU A 179 -14.02 23.78 -16.64
N LYS A 180 -13.67 24.83 -17.40
CA LYS A 180 -13.39 24.70 -18.83
C LYS A 180 -12.18 23.80 -19.09
N CYS A 181 -11.11 23.94 -18.31
CA CYS A 181 -9.93 23.07 -18.43
C CYS A 181 -10.25 21.60 -18.14
N VAL A 182 -11.10 21.29 -17.16
CA VAL A 182 -11.55 19.91 -16.90
C VAL A 182 -12.22 19.32 -18.16
N GLN A 183 -13.14 20.06 -18.77
CA GLN A 183 -13.84 19.60 -19.97
C GLN A 183 -12.89 19.45 -21.17
N GLU A 184 -12.04 20.43 -21.42
CA GLU A 184 -11.04 20.39 -22.51
C GLU A 184 -10.09 19.20 -22.37
N LYS A 185 -9.63 18.89 -21.15
CA LYS A 185 -8.71 17.76 -20.89
C LYS A 185 -9.38 16.40 -20.98
N ARG A 186 -10.66 16.32 -20.62
CA ARG A 186 -11.47 15.13 -20.87
C ARG A 186 -11.60 14.86 -22.37
N GLU A 187 -11.90 15.88 -23.17
CA GLU A 187 -12.02 15.76 -24.63
C GLU A 187 -10.69 15.42 -25.31
N SER A 188 -9.57 15.97 -24.82
CA SER A 188 -8.23 15.66 -25.33
C SER A 188 -7.63 14.35 -24.80
N LYS A 189 -8.37 13.61 -23.96
CA LYS A 189 -7.93 12.37 -23.30
C LYS A 189 -6.69 12.52 -22.41
N GLU A 190 -6.47 13.71 -21.87
CA GLU A 190 -5.40 14.01 -20.91
C GLU A 190 -5.89 13.80 -19.46
N TYR A 191 -6.35 12.59 -19.14
CA TYR A 191 -7.06 12.27 -17.89
C TYR A 191 -6.27 12.58 -16.60
N SER A 192 -4.95 12.42 -16.59
CA SER A 192 -4.13 12.80 -15.44
C SER A 192 -4.27 14.30 -15.12
N LYS A 193 -4.23 15.15 -16.14
CA LYS A 193 -4.39 16.60 -15.95
C LYS A 193 -5.82 16.95 -15.59
N GLU A 194 -6.81 16.28 -16.18
CA GLU A 194 -8.22 16.41 -15.79
C GLU A 194 -8.40 16.24 -14.27
N ARG A 195 -7.83 15.16 -13.70
CA ARG A 195 -7.89 14.88 -12.26
C ARG A 195 -7.19 15.96 -11.43
N ASP A 196 -6.04 16.46 -11.86
CA ASP A 196 -5.38 17.56 -11.18
C ASP A 196 -6.25 18.83 -11.15
N TYR A 197 -6.96 19.15 -12.24
CA TYR A 197 -7.91 20.28 -12.25
C TYR A 197 -9.14 20.05 -11.37
N ILE A 198 -9.64 18.80 -11.28
CA ILE A 198 -10.71 18.43 -10.34
C ILE A 198 -10.28 18.69 -8.90
N ASP A 199 -9.05 18.36 -8.54
CA ASP A 199 -8.51 18.65 -7.21
C ASP A 199 -8.44 20.17 -6.93
N ILE A 200 -8.16 20.98 -7.94
CA ILE A 200 -8.17 22.44 -7.81
C ILE A 200 -9.60 22.98 -7.65
N LEU A 201 -10.59 22.44 -8.35
CA LEU A 201 -12.00 22.82 -8.16
C LEU A 201 -12.47 22.53 -6.73
N TYR A 202 -12.01 21.43 -6.15
CA TYR A 202 -12.28 21.11 -4.75
C TYR A 202 -11.62 22.11 -3.80
N LEU A 203 -10.35 22.47 -4.02
CA LEU A 203 -9.66 23.52 -3.24
C LEU A 203 -10.38 24.87 -3.29
N LEU A 204 -10.95 25.21 -4.45
CA LEU A 204 -11.76 26.41 -4.65
C LEU A 204 -13.20 26.27 -4.17
N THR A 205 -13.56 25.17 -3.49
CA THR A 205 -14.91 24.86 -3.02
C THR A 205 -15.99 25.02 -4.10
N SER A 206 -15.62 24.84 -5.38
CA SER A 206 -16.57 24.84 -6.50
C SER A 206 -17.38 23.54 -6.53
N ILE A 207 -16.76 22.46 -6.07
CA ILE A 207 -17.36 21.15 -5.95
C ILE A 207 -17.28 20.67 -4.50
N THR A 208 -18.21 19.79 -4.11
CA THR A 208 -18.17 19.13 -2.81
C THR A 208 -17.10 18.03 -2.81
N LYS A 209 -16.69 17.57 -1.62
CA LYS A 209 -15.80 16.41 -1.50
C LYS A 209 -16.39 15.16 -2.17
N GLN A 210 -17.70 14.99 -2.08
CA GLN A 210 -18.42 13.89 -2.72
C GLN A 210 -18.33 13.98 -4.24
N GLU A 211 -18.53 15.17 -4.81
CA GLU A 211 -18.43 15.38 -6.25
C GLU A 211 -16.99 15.21 -6.75
N GLN A 212 -15.98 15.59 -5.95
CA GLN A 212 -14.58 15.32 -6.26
C GLN A 212 -14.32 13.82 -6.43
N HIS A 213 -14.69 13.00 -5.42
CA HIS A 213 -14.56 11.54 -5.49
C HIS A 213 -15.28 10.96 -6.71
N ARG A 214 -16.50 11.42 -6.98
CA ARG A 214 -17.30 11.01 -8.13
C ARG A 214 -16.61 11.32 -9.45
N LEU A 215 -16.16 12.56 -9.66
CA LEU A 215 -15.50 12.98 -10.90
C LEU A 215 -14.18 12.25 -11.13
N LYS A 216 -13.37 12.04 -10.08
CA LYS A 216 -12.12 11.28 -10.19
C LYS A 216 -12.38 9.81 -10.51
N ALA A 217 -13.37 9.18 -9.87
CA ALA A 217 -13.76 7.81 -10.16
C ALA A 217 -14.15 7.63 -11.64
N LEU A 218 -14.98 8.54 -12.17
CA LEU A 218 -15.40 8.52 -13.57
C LEU A 218 -14.25 8.82 -14.55
N SER A 219 -13.32 9.71 -14.18
CA SER A 219 -12.13 9.98 -15.01
C SER A 219 -11.23 8.74 -15.12
N PHE A 220 -10.95 8.06 -13.99
CA PHE A 220 -10.19 6.80 -14.01
C PHE A 220 -10.91 5.68 -14.76
N GLU A 221 -12.23 5.54 -14.57
CA GLU A 221 -13.04 4.56 -15.30
C GLU A 221 -13.00 4.83 -16.81
N THR A 222 -13.13 6.09 -17.22
CA THR A 222 -13.12 6.48 -18.65
C THR A 222 -11.75 6.20 -19.28
N GLU A 223 -10.65 6.52 -18.58
CA GLU A 223 -9.29 6.18 -19.02
C GLU A 223 -9.10 4.67 -19.18
N ALA A 224 -9.61 3.88 -18.22
CA ALA A 224 -9.55 2.43 -18.27
C ALA A 224 -10.41 1.86 -19.41
N ASP A 225 -11.63 2.36 -19.60
CA ASP A 225 -12.53 1.96 -20.70
C ASP A 225 -11.92 2.28 -22.07
N ASP A 226 -11.26 3.43 -22.21
CA ASP A 226 -10.58 3.82 -23.44
C ASP A 226 -9.44 2.87 -23.78
N ILE A 227 -8.64 2.45 -22.79
CA ILE A 227 -7.60 1.43 -22.98
C ILE A 227 -8.23 0.07 -23.31
N TRP A 228 -9.29 -0.32 -22.59
CA TRP A 228 -9.99 -1.58 -22.79
C TRP A 228 -10.58 -1.72 -24.20
N ASN A 229 -11.17 -0.65 -24.72
CA ASN A 229 -11.84 -0.67 -26.02
C ASN A 229 -10.87 -0.52 -27.20
N ASN A 230 -9.67 0.03 -26.98
CA ASN A 230 -8.66 0.27 -28.02
C ASN A 230 -7.42 -0.63 -27.85
N GLN A 231 -7.60 -1.85 -27.35
CA GLN A 231 -6.51 -2.81 -27.19
C GLN A 231 -5.91 -3.18 -28.54
N GLY A 232 -4.60 -2.99 -28.69
CA GLY A 232 -3.84 -3.49 -29.82
C GLY A 232 -3.69 -5.00 -29.74
N GLU A 233 -3.72 -5.67 -30.90
CA GLU A 233 -3.41 -7.10 -30.97
C GLU A 233 -2.02 -7.38 -30.34
N ASN A 234 -1.93 -8.46 -29.56
CA ASN A 234 -0.70 -8.90 -28.89
C ASN A 234 -0.02 -7.84 -28.00
N THR A 235 -0.77 -6.82 -27.54
CA THR A 235 -0.25 -5.79 -26.64
C THR A 235 -0.75 -6.03 -25.22
N PHE A 236 0.16 -6.05 -24.25
CA PHE A 236 -0.17 -6.21 -22.84
C PHE A 236 -0.33 -4.84 -22.17
N TYR A 237 -1.44 -4.65 -21.46
CA TYR A 237 -1.79 -3.39 -20.78
C TYR A 237 -1.77 -3.57 -19.26
N PRO A 238 -0.60 -3.48 -18.61
CA PRO A 238 -0.48 -3.80 -17.19
C PRO A 238 -1.15 -2.80 -16.25
N THR A 239 -1.37 -1.56 -16.70
CA THR A 239 -1.95 -0.47 -15.90
C THR A 239 -3.48 -0.53 -15.80
N LEU A 240 -4.13 -1.42 -16.56
CA LEU A 240 -5.58 -1.49 -16.68
C LEU A 240 -6.28 -1.89 -15.37
N PRO A 241 -5.81 -2.92 -14.63
CA PRO A 241 -6.28 -3.18 -13.27
C PRO A 241 -6.12 -1.99 -12.32
N ASP A 242 -4.98 -1.28 -12.38
CA ASP A 242 -4.69 -0.16 -11.49
C ASP A 242 -5.65 1.01 -11.70
N LEU A 243 -5.99 1.33 -12.95
CA LEU A 243 -6.94 2.39 -13.27
C LEU A 243 -8.34 2.08 -12.73
N TYR A 244 -8.85 0.87 -12.94
CA TYR A 244 -10.12 0.46 -12.34
C TYR A 244 -10.05 0.37 -10.81
N HIS A 245 -8.90 0.01 -10.24
CA HIS A 245 -8.71 -0.01 -8.80
C HIS A 245 -8.76 1.39 -8.21
N ASN A 246 -8.08 2.37 -8.83
CA ASN A 246 -8.12 3.77 -8.43
C ASN A 246 -9.55 4.33 -8.56
N ALA A 247 -10.27 3.99 -9.64
CA ALA A 247 -11.68 4.33 -9.77
C ALA A 247 -12.53 3.74 -8.64
N TYR A 248 -12.26 2.48 -8.26
CA TYR A 248 -12.95 1.79 -7.18
C TYR A 248 -12.66 2.42 -5.81
N GLN A 249 -11.42 2.80 -5.52
CA GLN A 249 -11.06 3.48 -4.28
C GLN A 249 -11.83 4.80 -4.11
N GLU A 250 -11.87 5.62 -5.17
CA GLU A 250 -12.58 6.90 -5.15
C GLU A 250 -14.10 6.73 -4.98
N ILE A 251 -14.73 5.80 -5.69
CA ILE A 251 -16.19 5.57 -5.57
C ILE A 251 -16.58 4.90 -4.24
N ASN A 252 -15.67 4.13 -3.63
CA ASN A 252 -15.93 3.45 -2.37
C ASN A 252 -16.15 4.44 -1.21
N GLU A 253 -15.47 5.60 -1.23
CA GLU A 253 -15.68 6.68 -0.27
C GLU A 253 -17.10 7.26 -0.30
N ILE A 254 -17.83 7.06 -1.40
CA ILE A 254 -19.21 7.56 -1.61
C ILE A 254 -20.20 6.45 -1.99
N ASN A 255 -19.90 5.19 -1.67
CA ASN A 255 -20.73 4.02 -2.03
C ASN A 255 -22.19 4.16 -1.57
N SER A 256 -22.44 4.73 -0.40
CA SER A 256 -23.81 4.94 0.11
C SER A 256 -24.63 5.92 -0.73
N ILE A 257 -23.97 6.79 -1.50
CA ILE A 257 -24.58 7.84 -2.32
C ILE A 257 -24.73 7.36 -3.78
N GLU A 258 -23.71 6.69 -4.31
CA GLU A 258 -23.62 6.26 -5.71
C GLU A 258 -23.45 4.72 -5.83
N PRO A 259 -24.40 3.90 -5.33
CA PRO A 259 -24.26 2.45 -5.28
C PRO A 259 -24.22 1.80 -6.68
N ASP A 260 -24.89 2.40 -7.67
CA ASP A 260 -24.92 1.88 -9.04
C ASP A 260 -23.57 2.05 -9.74
N ILE A 261 -22.92 3.21 -9.55
CA ILE A 261 -21.58 3.47 -10.08
C ILE A 261 -20.56 2.57 -9.36
N HIS A 262 -20.68 2.41 -8.04
CA HIS A 262 -19.84 1.51 -7.25
C HIS A 262 -19.90 0.08 -7.77
N LYS A 263 -21.11 -0.44 -7.97
CA LYS A 263 -21.34 -1.78 -8.51
C LYS A 263 -20.75 -1.93 -9.92
N ARG A 264 -20.99 -0.96 -10.81
CA ARG A 264 -20.45 -0.97 -12.18
C ARG A 264 -18.92 -1.01 -12.20
N ILE A 265 -18.26 -0.12 -11.47
CA ILE A 265 -16.78 -0.04 -11.41
C ILE A 265 -16.22 -1.33 -10.81
N ARG A 266 -16.87 -1.90 -9.78
CA ARG A 266 -16.48 -3.18 -9.21
C ARG A 266 -16.54 -4.32 -10.23
N GLU A 267 -17.60 -4.42 -11.00
CA GLU A 267 -17.75 -5.45 -12.05
C GLU A 267 -16.68 -5.31 -13.14
N LYS A 268 -16.34 -4.08 -13.53
CA LYS A 268 -15.25 -3.80 -14.48
C LYS A 268 -13.87 -4.14 -13.92
N LEU A 269 -13.59 -3.80 -12.65
CA LEU A 269 -12.35 -4.18 -11.97
C LEU A 269 -12.16 -5.70 -11.95
N VAL A 270 -13.20 -6.45 -11.57
CA VAL A 270 -13.15 -7.93 -11.57
C VAL A 270 -12.88 -8.48 -12.98
N SER A 271 -13.52 -7.91 -13.99
CA SER A 271 -13.31 -8.30 -15.39
C SER A 271 -11.88 -8.02 -15.85
N ALA A 272 -11.31 -6.87 -15.49
CA ALA A 272 -9.94 -6.51 -15.81
C ALA A 272 -8.90 -7.38 -15.12
N ASN A 273 -9.12 -7.69 -13.85
CA ASN A 273 -8.30 -8.63 -13.08
C ASN A 273 -8.29 -10.02 -13.70
N LYS A 274 -9.46 -10.53 -14.10
CA LYS A 274 -9.58 -11.83 -14.76
C LYS A 274 -8.82 -11.87 -16.09
N TYR A 275 -9.00 -10.84 -16.92
CA TYR A 275 -8.29 -10.70 -18.18
C TYR A 275 -6.76 -10.62 -17.99
N PHE A 276 -6.31 -9.88 -16.97
CA PHE A 276 -4.90 -9.79 -16.61
C PHE A 276 -4.31 -11.16 -16.26
N ILE A 277 -4.98 -11.93 -15.39
CA ILE A 277 -4.56 -13.30 -15.03
C ILE A 277 -4.54 -14.21 -16.27
N GLU A 278 -5.53 -14.10 -17.16
CA GLU A 278 -5.59 -14.87 -18.40
C GLU A 278 -4.39 -14.60 -19.32
N ILE A 279 -4.01 -13.33 -19.51
CA ILE A 279 -2.84 -12.97 -20.33
C ILE A 279 -1.56 -13.52 -19.71
N LEU A 280 -1.38 -13.38 -18.40
CA LEU A 280 -0.20 -13.92 -17.72
C LEU A 280 -0.07 -15.43 -17.94
N SER A 281 -1.19 -16.14 -17.79
CA SER A 281 -1.24 -17.58 -18.08
C SER A 281 -0.88 -17.90 -19.53
N LYS A 282 -1.39 -17.14 -20.50
CA LYS A 282 -1.06 -17.33 -21.94
C LYS A 282 0.39 -17.01 -22.26
N ALA A 283 0.99 -16.06 -21.55
CA ALA A 283 2.41 -15.70 -21.68
C ALA A 283 3.35 -16.71 -21.00
N GLY A 284 2.82 -17.78 -20.38
CA GLY A 284 3.61 -18.76 -19.62
C GLY A 284 4.15 -18.20 -18.30
N ILE A 285 3.67 -17.04 -17.87
CA ILE A 285 4.06 -16.39 -16.62
C ILE A 285 3.13 -16.93 -15.53
N SER A 286 3.64 -17.89 -14.75
CA SER A 286 2.93 -18.35 -13.55
C SER A 286 3.10 -17.30 -12.45
N TYR A 287 1.99 -16.72 -12.00
CA TYR A 287 1.95 -15.78 -10.88
C TYR A 287 2.08 -16.47 -9.50
N LYS A 288 2.13 -17.80 -9.48
CA LYS A 288 2.41 -18.66 -8.31
C LYS A 288 3.61 -19.54 -8.65
N MET A 289 4.57 -19.73 -7.74
CA MET A 289 5.62 -20.73 -7.96
C MET A 289 5.00 -22.13 -8.12
N PRO A 290 5.18 -22.81 -9.27
CA PRO A 290 4.54 -24.09 -9.51
C PRO A 290 5.15 -25.18 -8.62
N PHE A 291 4.31 -26.06 -8.06
CA PHE A 291 4.76 -27.26 -7.38
C PHE A 291 5.34 -28.24 -8.42
N SER A 292 6.67 -28.32 -8.47
CA SER A 292 7.40 -28.91 -9.60
C SER A 292 7.25 -30.43 -9.69
N GLU A 293 7.27 -30.97 -10.91
CA GLU A 293 7.25 -32.43 -11.16
C GLU A 293 8.44 -33.16 -10.51
N GLU A 294 9.59 -32.48 -10.38
CA GLU A 294 10.75 -33.05 -9.70
C GLU A 294 10.48 -33.26 -8.21
N GLU A 295 9.83 -32.31 -7.55
CA GLU A 295 9.47 -32.44 -6.13
C GLU A 295 8.41 -33.51 -5.90
N LYS A 296 7.42 -33.63 -6.80
CA LYS A 296 6.43 -34.72 -6.75
C LYS A 296 7.13 -36.08 -6.79
N ARG A 297 8.04 -36.30 -7.75
CA ARG A 297 8.82 -37.53 -7.85
C ARG A 297 9.65 -37.84 -6.60
N ARG A 298 10.21 -36.81 -5.95
CA ARG A 298 10.95 -36.98 -4.68
C ARG A 298 10.03 -37.48 -3.56
N ILE A 299 8.82 -36.93 -3.45
CA ILE A 299 7.83 -37.36 -2.45
C ILE A 299 7.33 -38.78 -2.75
N GLU A 300 6.97 -39.07 -4.01
CA GLU A 300 6.54 -40.40 -4.44
C GLU A 300 7.61 -41.45 -4.13
N LYS A 301 8.88 -41.15 -4.41
CA LYS A 301 10.00 -42.04 -4.09
C LYS A 301 10.15 -42.25 -2.58
N TRP A 302 10.14 -41.16 -1.79
CA TRP A 302 10.22 -41.26 -0.33
C TRP A 302 9.10 -42.15 0.23
N ILE A 303 7.86 -41.93 -0.21
CA ILE A 303 6.70 -42.72 0.22
C ILE A 303 6.85 -44.17 -0.24
N ALA A 304 7.38 -44.45 -1.43
CA ALA A 304 7.61 -45.81 -1.89
C ALA A 304 8.65 -46.55 -1.04
N ASP A 305 9.73 -45.86 -0.64
CA ASP A 305 10.84 -46.42 0.15
C ASP A 305 10.47 -46.62 1.64
N GLU A 306 9.54 -45.82 2.16
CA GLU A 306 9.13 -45.87 3.56
C GLU A 306 8.37 -47.17 3.90
N LYS A 307 8.75 -47.81 5.02
CA LYS A 307 8.13 -49.06 5.48
C LYS A 307 7.27 -48.80 6.72
N TRP A 308 5.99 -49.08 6.59
CA TRP A 308 5.02 -49.13 7.68
C TRP A 308 4.19 -50.40 7.54
N GLU A 309 3.81 -51.02 8.67
CA GLU A 309 3.05 -52.27 8.64
C GLU A 309 1.82 -52.21 9.54
N SER A 310 1.75 -51.22 10.44
CA SER A 310 0.65 -51.05 11.39
C SER A 310 -0.02 -49.66 11.32
N PRO A 311 -1.28 -49.54 11.76
CA PRO A 311 -1.95 -48.24 11.91
C PRO A 311 -1.18 -47.26 12.82
N LEU A 312 -0.41 -47.78 13.78
CA LEU A 312 0.46 -46.98 14.65
C LEU A 312 1.65 -46.39 13.89
N ASP A 313 2.26 -47.15 12.97
CA ASP A 313 3.34 -46.66 12.12
C ASP A 313 2.82 -45.56 11.18
N PHE A 314 1.59 -45.72 10.69
CA PHE A 314 0.94 -44.70 9.87
C PHE A 314 0.70 -43.40 10.66
N ILE A 315 0.18 -43.49 11.90
CA ILE A 315 0.10 -42.33 12.80
C ILE A 315 1.49 -41.72 13.01
N ALA A 316 2.51 -42.53 13.29
CA ALA A 316 3.87 -42.04 13.51
C ALA A 316 4.42 -41.28 12.30
N LEU A 317 4.15 -41.74 11.08
CA LEU A 317 4.54 -41.02 9.87
C LEU A 317 3.80 -39.69 9.71
N LEU A 318 2.47 -39.67 9.87
CA LEU A 318 1.68 -38.43 9.76
C LEU A 318 2.18 -37.37 10.76
N ARG A 319 2.60 -37.80 11.95
CA ARG A 319 3.21 -36.94 12.98
C ARG A 319 4.58 -36.40 12.57
N ASN A 320 5.33 -37.12 11.75
CA ASN A 320 6.67 -36.75 11.30
C ASN A 320 6.70 -35.86 10.06
N ILE A 321 5.59 -35.75 9.32
CA ILE A 321 5.46 -34.73 8.26
C ILE A 321 5.68 -33.34 8.89
N PRO A 322 6.68 -32.55 8.46
CA PRO A 322 7.01 -31.27 9.07
C PRO A 322 6.11 -30.14 8.53
N PHE A 323 5.91 -29.11 9.35
CA PHE A 323 5.46 -27.80 8.85
C PHE A 323 6.61 -27.13 8.09
N ALA A 324 6.31 -26.09 7.31
CA ALA A 324 7.34 -25.24 6.74
C ALA A 324 8.15 -24.58 7.87
N SER A 325 9.48 -24.65 7.79
CA SER A 325 10.36 -23.92 8.70
C SER A 325 10.51 -22.46 8.26
N LYS A 326 11.00 -21.61 9.15
CA LYS A 326 11.26 -20.21 8.83
C LYS A 326 12.25 -20.07 7.67
N GLU A 327 13.31 -20.88 7.66
CA GLU A 327 14.31 -20.87 6.58
C GLU A 327 13.69 -21.25 5.23
N ASN A 328 12.77 -22.23 5.22
CA ASN A 328 12.05 -22.64 4.02
C ASN A 328 11.17 -21.52 3.47
N ILE A 329 10.50 -20.77 4.34
CA ILE A 329 9.67 -19.61 3.98
C ILE A 329 10.55 -18.47 3.45
N GLU A 330 11.63 -18.13 4.14
CA GLU A 330 12.58 -17.09 3.73
C GLU A 330 13.22 -17.41 2.37
N GLN A 331 13.65 -18.66 2.14
CA GLN A 331 14.18 -19.11 0.86
C GLN A 331 13.19 -18.94 -0.29
N TYR A 332 11.92 -19.29 -0.05
CA TYR A 332 10.86 -19.08 -1.03
C TYR A 332 10.69 -17.59 -1.34
N MET A 333 10.57 -16.76 -0.30
CA MET A 333 10.39 -15.33 -0.46
C MET A 333 11.55 -14.68 -1.23
N ASP A 334 12.79 -15.11 -0.99
CA ASP A 334 13.96 -14.60 -1.69
C ASP A 334 14.01 -15.00 -3.17
N ILE A 335 13.61 -16.23 -3.50
CA ILE A 335 13.48 -16.69 -4.89
C ILE A 335 12.37 -15.91 -5.58
N SER A 336 11.20 -15.78 -4.94
CA SER A 336 10.05 -15.07 -5.49
C SER A 336 10.33 -13.58 -5.68
N ARG A 337 11.04 -12.92 -4.75
CA ARG A 337 11.50 -11.53 -4.91
C ARG A 337 12.38 -11.34 -6.15
N LYS A 338 13.29 -12.28 -6.41
CA LYS A 338 14.21 -12.24 -7.58
C LYS A 338 13.50 -12.55 -8.90
N GLY A 339 12.46 -13.37 -8.88
CA GLY A 339 11.64 -13.70 -10.05
C GLY A 339 10.55 -12.66 -10.35
N SER A 340 10.37 -11.65 -9.51
CA SER A 340 9.18 -10.81 -9.47
C SER A 340 9.46 -9.34 -9.78
N VAL A 341 9.47 -9.01 -11.06
CA VAL A 341 9.09 -7.66 -11.50
C VAL A 341 7.54 -7.50 -11.45
N LEU A 342 6.81 -8.62 -11.33
CA LEU A 342 5.35 -8.69 -11.51
C LEU A 342 4.52 -8.67 -10.20
N SER A 343 5.01 -9.24 -9.09
CA SER A 343 4.30 -9.19 -7.80
C SER A 343 4.33 -7.78 -7.20
N SER A 344 5.32 -6.96 -7.57
CA SER A 344 5.32 -5.52 -7.28
C SER A 344 4.29 -4.75 -8.11
N MET A 345 3.84 -5.29 -9.26
CA MET A 345 2.85 -4.66 -10.14
C MET A 345 1.40 -4.99 -9.78
N MET A 346 1.13 -6.09 -9.07
CA MET A 346 -0.22 -6.44 -8.60
C MET A 346 -0.64 -5.67 -7.33
N GLY A 347 0.26 -4.86 -6.77
CA GLY A 347 0.04 -4.21 -5.47
C GLY A 347 -0.27 -5.21 -4.37
N THR A 348 -0.66 -4.70 -3.21
CA THR A 348 -1.05 -5.45 -2.01
C THR A 348 -2.33 -6.28 -2.16
N ASN A 349 -2.88 -6.40 -3.37
CA ASN A 349 -4.18 -7.00 -3.66
C ASN A 349 -4.02 -8.44 -4.17
N ARG A 350 -4.51 -9.43 -3.42
CA ARG A 350 -4.62 -10.81 -3.92
C ARG A 350 -5.96 -11.02 -4.61
N LEU A 351 -5.91 -11.60 -5.80
CA LEU A 351 -7.08 -11.87 -6.63
C LEU A 351 -7.43 -13.36 -6.58
N ASP A 352 -8.71 -13.70 -6.49
CA ASP A 352 -9.16 -15.09 -6.71
C ASP A 352 -9.14 -15.43 -8.21
N ASP A 353 -9.36 -16.71 -8.54
CA ASP A 353 -9.45 -17.18 -9.93
C ASP A 353 -10.61 -16.53 -10.72
N LYS A 354 -11.45 -15.74 -10.05
CA LYS A 354 -12.56 -14.97 -10.64
C LYS A 354 -12.24 -13.49 -10.78
N GLY A 355 -11.07 -13.01 -10.33
CA GLY A 355 -10.65 -11.62 -10.39
C GLY A 355 -11.12 -10.74 -9.22
N ASN A 356 -11.68 -11.32 -8.16
CA ASN A 356 -12.07 -10.58 -6.96
C ASN A 356 -10.88 -10.33 -6.05
N THR A 357 -10.74 -9.12 -5.53
CA THR A 357 -9.80 -8.83 -4.44
C THR A 357 -10.24 -9.59 -3.18
N ILE A 358 -9.46 -10.60 -2.78
CA ILE A 358 -9.72 -11.41 -1.59
C ILE A 358 -9.07 -10.81 -0.31
N GLY A 359 -8.19 -9.82 -0.47
CA GLY A 359 -7.70 -8.98 0.64
C GLY A 359 -6.57 -8.03 0.25
N LEU A 360 -6.40 -7.01 1.09
CA LEU A 360 -5.26 -6.09 1.10
C LEU A 360 -4.28 -6.57 2.17
N ASP A 361 -3.05 -6.89 1.78
CA ASP A 361 -1.98 -7.21 2.73
C ASP A 361 -0.67 -6.58 2.28
N ASN A 362 0.21 -6.25 3.21
CA ASN A 362 1.49 -5.67 2.83
C ASN A 362 2.28 -6.65 1.92
N PRO A 363 3.18 -6.15 1.05
CA PRO A 363 3.84 -7.00 0.05
C PRO A 363 4.62 -8.17 0.67
N GLU A 364 5.14 -7.98 1.89
CA GLU A 364 5.91 -8.98 2.62
C GLU A 364 5.04 -10.13 3.14
N ASN A 365 3.92 -9.83 3.79
CA ASN A 365 2.94 -10.80 4.26
C ASN A 365 2.24 -11.51 3.09
N SER A 366 2.04 -10.82 1.96
CA SER A 366 1.49 -11.44 0.75
C SER A 366 2.41 -12.54 0.21
N LEU A 367 3.73 -12.27 0.15
CA LEU A 367 4.75 -13.25 -0.22
C LEU A 367 4.88 -14.37 0.82
N ARG A 368 4.81 -14.05 2.12
CA ARG A 368 4.78 -15.05 3.20
C ARG A 368 3.58 -15.98 3.03
N THR A 369 2.39 -15.44 2.78
CA THR A 369 1.17 -16.21 2.51
C THR A 369 1.32 -17.12 1.28
N GLU A 370 1.96 -16.63 0.22
CA GLU A 370 2.26 -17.44 -0.96
C GLU A 370 3.20 -18.62 -0.64
N ALA A 371 4.26 -18.37 0.13
CA ALA A 371 5.17 -19.41 0.59
C ALA A 371 4.40 -20.49 1.39
N HIS A 372 3.53 -20.07 2.31
CA HIS A 372 2.68 -20.98 3.08
C HIS A 372 1.75 -21.82 2.20
N ILE A 373 1.09 -21.22 1.20
CA ILE A 373 0.25 -21.95 0.24
C ILE A 373 1.08 -22.98 -0.54
N TYR A 374 2.27 -22.61 -0.99
CA TYR A 374 3.17 -23.50 -1.71
C TYR A 374 3.56 -24.71 -0.85
N TYR A 375 4.02 -24.50 0.38
CA TYR A 375 4.36 -25.62 1.27
C TYR A 375 3.13 -26.45 1.69
N ARG A 376 1.95 -25.82 1.84
CA ARG A 376 0.70 -26.55 2.07
C ARG A 376 0.35 -27.48 0.94
N GLN A 377 0.55 -27.08 -0.32
CA GLN A 377 0.35 -27.96 -1.47
C GLN A 377 1.27 -29.19 -1.43
N LYS A 378 2.53 -29.01 -0.99
CA LYS A 378 3.47 -30.12 -0.79
C LYS A 378 2.98 -31.09 0.29
N ILE A 379 2.49 -30.55 1.41
CA ILE A 379 1.92 -31.36 2.51
C ILE A 379 0.67 -32.09 2.02
N LEU A 380 -0.26 -31.40 1.36
CA LEU A 380 -1.48 -31.99 0.79
C LEU A 380 -1.17 -33.15 -0.13
N TYR A 381 -0.25 -32.97 -1.07
CA TYR A 381 0.16 -34.02 -1.99
C TYR A 381 0.78 -35.22 -1.25
N THR A 382 1.63 -34.96 -0.27
CA THR A 382 2.20 -36.00 0.61
C THR A 382 1.11 -36.77 1.34
N LEU A 383 0.13 -36.08 1.93
CA LEU A 383 -0.98 -36.69 2.67
C LEU A 383 -1.85 -37.58 1.77
N TRP A 384 -2.16 -37.12 0.56
CA TRP A 384 -2.91 -37.90 -0.42
C TRP A 384 -2.18 -39.18 -0.83
N MET A 385 -0.88 -39.09 -1.10
CA MET A 385 -0.06 -40.27 -1.42
C MET A 385 0.03 -41.26 -0.25
N CYS A 386 0.20 -40.73 0.97
CA CYS A 386 0.23 -41.52 2.19
C CYS A 386 -1.09 -42.28 2.42
N ILE A 387 -2.23 -41.60 2.27
CA ILE A 387 -3.54 -42.20 2.53
C ILE A 387 -3.96 -43.19 1.43
N ASP A 388 -3.58 -42.94 0.18
CA ASP A 388 -3.79 -43.88 -0.91
C ASP A 388 -2.94 -45.15 -0.74
N LYS A 389 -1.67 -45.00 -0.32
CA LYS A 389 -0.82 -46.15 0.02
C LYS A 389 -1.40 -46.95 1.19
N ALA A 390 -1.85 -46.29 2.26
CA ALA A 390 -2.46 -46.97 3.41
C ALA A 390 -3.74 -47.73 3.01
N ALA A 391 -4.58 -47.14 2.15
CA ALA A 391 -5.78 -47.80 1.62
C ALA A 391 -5.42 -49.03 0.76
N ASN A 392 -4.39 -48.93 -0.09
CA ASN A 392 -3.92 -50.05 -0.91
C ASN A 392 -3.34 -51.20 -0.08
N MET A 393 -2.72 -50.87 1.06
CA MET A 393 -2.24 -51.84 2.04
C MET A 393 -3.37 -52.43 2.91
N LYS A 394 -4.61 -51.95 2.74
CA LYS A 394 -5.78 -52.29 3.58
C LYS A 394 -5.49 -52.09 5.07
N LEU A 395 -4.78 -51.01 5.38
CA LEU A 395 -4.48 -50.65 6.76
C LEU A 395 -5.76 -50.14 7.43
N LEU A 396 -6.37 -50.98 8.25
CA LEU A 396 -7.62 -50.64 8.94
C LEU A 396 -7.29 -50.09 10.34
N MET A 397 -7.77 -48.87 10.60
CA MET A 397 -7.82 -48.33 11.96
C MET A 397 -9.18 -48.71 12.55
N GLU A 398 -9.18 -49.32 13.74
CA GLU A 398 -10.42 -49.55 14.48
C GLU A 398 -10.71 -48.35 15.39
N GLU A 399 -11.99 -47.97 15.49
CA GLU A 399 -12.41 -46.79 16.28
C GLU A 399 -12.03 -46.94 17.76
N ASP A 400 -12.25 -48.13 18.35
CA ASP A 400 -11.90 -48.42 19.74
C ASP A 400 -10.38 -48.36 19.97
N MET A 401 -9.58 -48.83 19.01
CA MET A 401 -8.12 -48.77 19.07
C MET A 401 -7.63 -47.32 19.05
N LEU A 402 -8.17 -46.51 18.11
CA LEU A 402 -7.83 -45.10 18.01
C LEU A 402 -8.22 -44.35 19.29
N PHE A 403 -9.44 -44.58 19.80
CA PHE A 403 -9.90 -43.98 21.04
C PHE A 403 -8.99 -44.35 22.22
N TYR A 404 -8.61 -45.62 22.35
CA TYR A 404 -7.69 -46.08 23.39
C TYR A 404 -6.31 -45.41 23.29
N ILE A 405 -5.74 -45.31 22.08
CA ILE A 405 -4.46 -44.61 21.85
C ILE A 405 -4.56 -43.15 22.26
N MET A 406 -5.65 -42.48 21.87
CA MET A 406 -5.88 -41.07 22.16
C MET A 406 -6.09 -40.82 23.66
N LYS A 407 -6.86 -41.67 24.34
CA LYS A 407 -7.07 -41.60 25.79
C LYS A 407 -5.75 -41.68 26.57
N ASN A 408 -4.85 -42.58 26.14
CA ASN A 408 -3.53 -42.74 26.76
C ASN A 408 -2.52 -41.62 26.42
N ARG A 409 -2.85 -40.74 25.48
CA ARG A 409 -1.99 -39.63 25.04
C ARG A 409 -2.71 -38.29 25.07
N MET A 410 -3.67 -38.15 26.00
CA MET A 410 -4.51 -36.96 26.08
C MET A 410 -3.65 -35.71 26.33
N PRO A 411 -3.71 -34.69 25.47
CA PRO A 411 -2.92 -33.48 25.64
C PRO A 411 -3.49 -32.60 26.77
N TYR A 412 -2.64 -31.78 27.38
CA TYR A 412 -3.00 -30.96 28.55
C TYR A 412 -4.19 -30.00 28.33
N PHE A 413 -4.41 -29.56 27.08
CA PHE A 413 -5.50 -28.65 26.73
C PHE A 413 -6.86 -29.37 26.67
N LEU A 414 -6.88 -30.69 26.65
CA LEU A 414 -8.10 -31.50 26.56
C LEU A 414 -8.36 -32.12 27.94
N GLN A 415 -9.09 -31.39 28.78
CA GLN A 415 -9.41 -31.81 30.16
C GLN A 415 -10.74 -32.58 30.28
N ASP A 416 -11.45 -32.76 29.17
CA ASP A 416 -12.81 -33.27 29.11
C ASP A 416 -12.88 -34.52 28.21
N GLU A 417 -13.30 -35.66 28.78
CA GLU A 417 -13.48 -36.91 28.04
C GLU A 417 -14.60 -36.80 26.98
N ASP A 418 -15.58 -35.91 27.14
CA ASP A 418 -16.65 -35.72 26.15
C ASP A 418 -16.11 -35.15 24.84
N ARG A 419 -15.09 -34.28 24.91
CA ARG A 419 -14.40 -33.72 23.74
C ARG A 419 -13.54 -34.75 23.03
N LEU A 420 -12.97 -35.70 23.78
CA LEU A 420 -12.17 -36.78 23.21
C LEU A 420 -12.97 -37.60 22.19
N ILE A 421 -14.25 -37.84 22.46
CA ILE A 421 -15.15 -38.59 21.56
C ILE A 421 -15.29 -37.88 20.22
N PHE A 422 -15.48 -36.56 20.21
CA PHE A 422 -15.59 -35.79 18.95
C PHE A 422 -14.29 -35.80 18.15
N PHE A 423 -13.14 -35.65 18.83
CA PHE A 423 -11.84 -35.79 18.17
C PHE A 423 -11.66 -37.19 17.58
N ALA A 424 -11.94 -38.25 18.34
CA ALA A 424 -11.81 -39.62 17.88
C ALA A 424 -12.68 -39.91 16.66
N LYS A 425 -13.96 -39.50 16.68
CA LYS A 425 -14.88 -39.66 15.55
C LYS A 425 -14.40 -38.90 14.31
N GLY A 426 -14.01 -37.65 14.47
CA GLY A 426 -13.51 -36.84 13.35
C GLY A 426 -12.22 -37.40 12.76
N LEU A 427 -11.29 -37.86 13.60
CA LEU A 427 -10.06 -38.50 13.14
C LEU A 427 -10.32 -39.85 12.46
N MET A 428 -11.24 -40.66 13.00
CA MET A 428 -11.65 -41.94 12.43
C MET A 428 -12.30 -41.76 11.05
N SER A 429 -13.17 -40.76 10.88
CA SER A 429 -13.73 -40.41 9.56
C SER A 429 -12.63 -40.10 8.54
N GLY A 430 -11.58 -39.37 8.95
CA GLY A 430 -10.45 -39.09 8.07
C GLY A 430 -9.62 -40.33 7.71
N PHE A 431 -9.40 -41.27 8.64
CA PHE A 431 -8.79 -42.57 8.31
C PHE A 431 -9.61 -43.35 7.28
N ASN A 432 -10.94 -43.20 7.31
CA ASN A 432 -11.87 -43.78 6.34
C ASN A 432 -12.00 -42.96 5.04
N LYS A 433 -11.16 -41.93 4.82
CA LYS A 433 -11.22 -41.00 3.69
C LYS A 433 -12.50 -40.17 3.59
N ASP A 434 -13.31 -40.15 4.65
CA ASP A 434 -14.49 -39.29 4.76
C ASP A 434 -14.10 -37.93 5.35
N PHE A 435 -13.39 -37.14 4.55
CA PHE A 435 -12.96 -35.80 4.95
C PHE A 435 -14.11 -34.80 5.05
N MET A 436 -15.27 -35.09 4.46
CA MET A 436 -16.46 -34.27 4.62
C MET A 436 -16.96 -34.37 6.05
N THR A 437 -17.21 -35.58 6.55
CA THR A 437 -17.63 -35.80 7.94
C THR A 437 -16.53 -35.36 8.91
N ALA A 438 -15.26 -35.70 8.62
CA ALA A 438 -14.14 -35.28 9.44
C ALA A 438 -14.09 -33.75 9.60
N SER A 439 -14.25 -32.99 8.51
CA SER A 439 -14.16 -31.53 8.56
C SER A 439 -15.27 -30.89 9.40
N HIS A 440 -16.51 -31.36 9.25
CA HIS A 440 -17.64 -30.82 10.02
C HIS A 440 -17.55 -31.14 11.52
N ILE A 441 -16.93 -32.26 11.88
CA ILE A 441 -16.69 -32.63 13.28
C ILE A 441 -15.47 -31.88 13.85
N LEU A 442 -14.37 -31.83 13.09
CA LEU A 442 -13.07 -31.36 13.57
C LEU A 442 -12.91 -29.84 13.58
N ILE A 443 -13.60 -29.08 12.72
CA ILE A 443 -13.51 -27.60 12.74
C ILE A 443 -13.88 -27.03 14.13
N PRO A 444 -15.03 -27.39 14.74
CA PRO A 444 -15.35 -26.95 16.09
C PRO A 444 -14.32 -27.37 17.13
N GLN A 445 -13.81 -28.61 17.02
CA GLN A 445 -12.82 -29.14 17.97
C GLN A 445 -11.46 -28.42 17.85
N MET A 446 -11.05 -28.06 16.63
CA MET A 446 -9.85 -27.25 16.38
C MET A 446 -9.98 -25.87 17.04
N LYS A 447 -11.11 -25.17 16.84
CA LYS A 447 -11.35 -23.86 17.49
C LYS A 447 -11.27 -24.00 19.02
N TRP A 448 -11.90 -25.03 19.58
CA TRP A 448 -11.93 -25.27 21.01
C TRP A 448 -10.52 -25.59 21.57
N ALA A 449 -9.73 -26.40 20.88
CA ALA A 449 -8.38 -26.73 21.30
C ALA A 449 -7.46 -25.51 21.28
N LEU A 450 -7.48 -24.70 20.21
CA LEU A 450 -6.70 -23.45 20.14
C LEU A 450 -7.08 -22.48 21.26
N ARG A 451 -8.39 -22.38 21.56
CA ARG A 451 -8.88 -21.59 22.70
C ARG A 451 -8.31 -22.10 24.03
N SER A 452 -8.41 -23.40 24.27
CA SER A 452 -7.98 -24.03 25.52
C SER A 452 -6.47 -23.90 25.73
N ILE A 453 -5.68 -23.96 24.65
CA ILE A 453 -4.24 -23.68 24.70
C ILE A 453 -4.02 -22.22 25.13
N ALA A 454 -4.67 -21.25 24.48
CA ALA A 454 -4.51 -19.84 24.83
C ALA A 454 -4.97 -19.56 26.28
N GLU A 455 -6.08 -20.15 26.74
CA GLU A 455 -6.57 -20.02 28.10
C GLU A 455 -5.62 -20.63 29.15
N ALA A 456 -4.93 -21.73 28.80
CA ALA A 456 -3.94 -22.34 29.68
C ALA A 456 -2.71 -21.43 29.92
N HIS A 457 -2.35 -20.57 28.95
CA HIS A 457 -1.19 -19.67 29.07
C HIS A 457 -1.54 -18.27 29.57
N HIS A 458 -2.73 -17.74 29.25
CA HIS A 458 -3.11 -16.35 29.52
C HIS A 458 -4.31 -16.18 30.47
N GLY A 459 -4.91 -17.27 30.94
CA GLY A 459 -6.15 -17.23 31.72
C GLY A 459 -7.40 -17.08 30.84
N SER A 460 -8.57 -16.89 31.46
CA SER A 460 -9.84 -16.86 30.72
C SER A 460 -9.86 -15.76 29.66
N LEU A 461 -10.22 -16.12 28.42
CA LEU A 461 -10.32 -15.21 27.29
C LEU A 461 -11.66 -14.46 27.21
N VAL A 462 -12.54 -14.64 28.21
CA VAL A 462 -13.83 -13.95 28.29
C VAL A 462 -13.60 -12.54 28.82
N LYS A 463 -14.03 -11.52 28.08
CA LYS A 463 -14.07 -10.14 28.59
C LYS A 463 -15.07 -10.08 29.75
N LEU A 464 -14.56 -9.93 30.97
CA LEU A 464 -15.38 -9.82 32.18
C LEU A 464 -16.11 -8.47 32.30
N GLU A 465 -15.75 -7.46 31.48
CA GLU A 465 -16.20 -6.06 31.63
C GLU A 465 -17.41 -5.66 30.76
N GLU A 466 -17.89 -6.50 29.85
CA GLU A 466 -19.03 -6.19 28.96
C GLU A 466 -20.32 -6.87 29.48
N GLU A 467 -21.47 -6.17 29.45
CA GLU A 467 -22.80 -6.70 29.87
C GLU A 467 -23.22 -7.96 29.09
N ARG A 468 -22.58 -8.23 27.94
CA ARG A 468 -22.67 -9.48 27.18
C ARG A 468 -21.28 -10.08 27.03
N GLN A 469 -21.12 -11.30 27.55
CA GLN A 469 -19.93 -12.10 27.32
C GLN A 469 -20.02 -12.75 25.94
N GLU A 470 -19.39 -12.14 24.93
CA GLU A 470 -19.28 -12.74 23.60
C GLU A 470 -18.13 -13.75 23.54
N GLU A 471 -18.31 -14.86 22.82
CA GLU A 471 -17.23 -15.82 22.60
C GLU A 471 -16.09 -15.19 21.79
N ALA A 472 -14.85 -15.43 22.22
CA ALA A 472 -13.67 -15.01 21.46
C ALA A 472 -13.70 -15.58 20.02
N THR A 473 -13.48 -14.70 19.05
CA THR A 473 -13.35 -15.07 17.64
C THR A 473 -12.05 -15.87 17.42
N LEU A 474 -11.98 -16.70 16.37
CA LEU A 474 -10.77 -17.45 16.05
C LEU A 474 -9.55 -16.52 15.85
N GLY A 475 -9.76 -15.33 15.28
CA GLY A 475 -8.70 -14.35 15.12
C GLY A 475 -8.21 -13.75 16.43
N THR A 476 -9.10 -13.59 17.42
CA THR A 476 -8.69 -13.20 18.77
C THR A 476 -7.87 -14.31 19.43
N ILE A 477 -8.31 -15.58 19.30
CA ILE A 477 -7.60 -16.73 19.84
C ILE A 477 -6.20 -16.86 19.23
N LEU A 478 -6.07 -16.77 17.90
CA LEU A 478 -4.78 -16.89 17.21
C LEU A 478 -3.81 -15.75 17.56
N LYS A 479 -4.30 -14.54 17.83
CA LYS A 479 -3.47 -13.45 18.38
C LYS A 479 -2.96 -13.75 19.78
N GLN A 480 -3.80 -14.33 20.64
CA GLN A 480 -3.39 -14.74 21.99
C GLN A 480 -2.43 -15.94 21.99
N LEU A 481 -2.26 -16.63 20.85
CA LEU A 481 -1.25 -17.68 20.69
C LEU A 481 0.10 -17.13 20.20
N GLU A 482 0.25 -15.81 20.08
CA GLU A 482 1.52 -15.17 19.80
C GLU A 482 2.51 -15.43 20.95
N ASN A 483 3.74 -15.81 20.62
CA ASN A 483 4.78 -16.27 21.55
C ASN A 483 4.47 -17.57 22.32
N VAL A 484 3.24 -18.09 22.25
CA VAL A 484 2.88 -19.42 22.74
C VAL A 484 3.17 -20.48 21.69
N MET A 485 2.79 -20.23 20.43
CA MET A 485 2.99 -21.17 19.32
C MET A 485 4.17 -20.74 18.43
N HIS A 486 4.85 -21.71 17.81
CA HIS A 486 5.85 -21.42 16.78
C HIS A 486 5.25 -20.54 15.68
N GLU A 487 5.97 -19.47 15.32
CA GLU A 487 5.45 -18.38 14.47
C GLU A 487 4.88 -18.88 13.14
N GLU A 488 5.65 -19.67 12.38
CA GLU A 488 5.20 -20.20 11.08
C GLU A 488 4.02 -21.17 11.21
N ILE A 489 3.92 -21.92 12.32
CA ILE A 489 2.79 -22.83 12.54
C ILE A 489 1.53 -22.03 12.84
N ARG A 490 1.65 -20.98 13.67
CA ARG A 490 0.54 -20.06 13.96
C ARG A 490 0.05 -19.37 12.69
N PHE A 491 0.99 -18.86 11.87
CA PHE A 491 0.71 -18.22 10.60
C PHE A 491 0.01 -19.19 9.63
N GLU A 492 0.50 -20.43 9.52
CA GLU A 492 -0.12 -21.47 8.68
C GLU A 492 -1.58 -21.75 9.09
N MET A 493 -1.85 -21.86 10.39
CA MET A 493 -3.20 -22.06 10.91
C MET A 493 -4.11 -20.84 10.64
N GLU A 494 -3.59 -19.63 10.82
CA GLU A 494 -4.32 -18.39 10.52
C GLU A 494 -4.64 -18.27 9.03
N SER A 495 -3.63 -18.47 8.18
CA SER A 495 -3.73 -18.48 6.72
C SER A 495 -4.78 -19.48 6.24
N PHE A 496 -4.69 -20.73 6.70
CA PHE A 496 -5.60 -21.78 6.27
C PHE A 496 -7.04 -21.61 6.79
N LEU A 497 -7.22 -21.31 8.08
CA LEU A 497 -8.54 -21.37 8.71
C LEU A 497 -9.38 -20.12 8.47
N GLN A 498 -8.79 -18.93 8.51
CA GLN A 498 -9.57 -17.68 8.57
C GLN A 498 -9.11 -16.56 7.62
N SER A 499 -7.89 -16.61 7.09
CA SER A 499 -7.39 -15.53 6.25
C SER A 499 -8.23 -15.39 4.98
N GLY A 500 -8.80 -14.19 4.77
CA GLY A 500 -9.54 -13.87 3.55
C GLY A 500 -8.69 -14.02 2.30
N ILE A 501 -7.37 -13.89 2.43
CA ILE A 501 -6.40 -13.89 1.34
C ILE A 501 -6.05 -15.31 0.83
N ASP A 502 -6.49 -16.34 1.55
CA ASP A 502 -6.17 -17.76 1.31
C ASP A 502 -7.46 -18.62 1.36
N VAL A 503 -7.37 -19.91 1.69
CA VAL A 503 -8.49 -20.87 1.67
C VAL A 503 -9.68 -20.37 2.49
N ASN A 504 -9.43 -19.75 3.65
CA ASN A 504 -10.47 -19.33 4.60
C ASN A 504 -11.39 -20.51 4.97
N PHE A 505 -10.79 -21.68 5.18
CA PHE A 505 -11.48 -22.98 5.18
C PHE A 505 -12.59 -23.05 6.24
N ARG A 506 -12.31 -22.57 7.47
CA ARG A 506 -13.30 -22.60 8.56
C ARG A 506 -14.53 -21.77 8.22
N ASN A 507 -14.35 -20.56 7.71
CA ASN A 507 -15.48 -19.67 7.43
C ASN A 507 -16.28 -20.17 6.23
N LYS A 508 -15.61 -20.53 5.12
CA LYS A 508 -16.29 -21.03 3.93
C LYS A 508 -17.03 -22.34 4.20
N LEU A 509 -16.45 -23.27 4.98
CA LEU A 509 -17.14 -24.50 5.39
C LEU A 509 -18.38 -24.18 6.23
N SER A 510 -18.26 -23.30 7.24
CA SER A 510 -19.38 -22.94 8.13
C SER A 510 -20.52 -22.22 7.40
N HIS A 511 -20.22 -21.50 6.31
CA HIS A 511 -21.20 -20.79 5.49
C HIS A 511 -21.70 -21.62 4.29
N GLY A 512 -21.23 -22.86 4.10
CA GLY A 512 -21.63 -23.70 2.96
C GLY A 512 -21.13 -23.19 1.61
N LEU A 513 -20.01 -22.45 1.60
CA LEU A 513 -19.44 -21.83 0.40
C LEU A 513 -18.42 -22.72 -0.32
N LEU A 514 -18.08 -23.90 0.22
CA LEU A 514 -17.15 -24.86 -0.38
C LEU A 514 -17.93 -25.93 -1.16
N SER A 515 -17.44 -26.25 -2.35
CA SER A 515 -17.88 -27.44 -3.10
C SER A 515 -17.40 -28.73 -2.42
N SER A 516 -18.03 -29.86 -2.75
CA SER A 516 -17.61 -31.19 -2.26
C SER A 516 -16.15 -31.49 -2.59
N PHE A 517 -15.68 -31.09 -3.76
CA PHE A 517 -14.29 -31.23 -4.17
C PHE A 517 -13.34 -30.42 -3.26
N GLU A 518 -13.65 -29.15 -2.99
CA GLU A 518 -12.82 -28.30 -2.11
C GLU A 518 -12.78 -28.83 -0.67
N VAL A 519 -13.91 -29.33 -0.16
CA VAL A 519 -13.96 -29.95 1.17
C VAL A 519 -13.08 -31.20 1.22
N MET A 520 -13.10 -32.04 0.19
CA MET A 520 -12.21 -33.20 0.11
C MET A 520 -10.74 -32.77 0.01
N GLN A 521 -10.43 -31.83 -0.88
CA GLN A 521 -9.08 -31.34 -1.13
C GLN A 521 -8.41 -30.78 0.13
N TYR A 522 -9.11 -29.93 0.89
CA TYR A 522 -8.55 -29.25 2.06
C TYR A 522 -8.87 -29.93 3.39
N GLY A 523 -9.91 -30.77 3.44
CA GLY A 523 -10.31 -31.48 4.65
C GLY A 523 -9.26 -32.45 5.17
N ILE A 524 -8.48 -33.07 4.28
CA ILE A 524 -7.32 -33.91 4.66
C ILE A 524 -6.24 -33.10 5.39
N PHE A 525 -6.04 -31.82 5.02
CA PHE A 525 -5.10 -30.94 5.69
C PHE A 525 -5.60 -30.57 7.09
N LEU A 526 -6.89 -30.21 7.22
CA LEU A 526 -7.49 -29.99 8.54
C LEU A 526 -7.37 -31.23 9.43
N TRP A 527 -7.70 -32.41 8.89
CA TRP A 527 -7.57 -33.68 9.60
C TRP A 527 -6.14 -33.92 10.09
N TRP A 528 -5.15 -33.68 9.22
CA TRP A 528 -3.74 -33.75 9.60
C TRP A 528 -3.36 -32.72 10.67
N LEU A 529 -3.84 -31.46 10.57
CA LEU A 529 -3.63 -30.45 11.61
C LEU A 529 -4.17 -30.91 12.96
N CYS A 530 -5.34 -31.56 13.01
CA CYS A 530 -5.89 -32.14 14.23
C CYS A 530 -5.01 -33.27 14.80
N ILE A 531 -4.45 -34.14 13.95
CA ILE A 531 -3.49 -35.17 14.37
C ILE A 531 -2.25 -34.52 14.99
N LYS A 532 -1.71 -33.48 14.33
CA LYS A 532 -0.53 -32.74 14.83
C LYS A 532 -0.83 -32.06 16.16
N LEU A 533 -1.98 -31.39 16.28
CA LEU A 533 -2.37 -30.71 17.50
C LEU A 533 -2.55 -31.70 18.66
N PHE A 534 -3.16 -32.87 18.41
CA PHE A 534 -3.41 -33.87 19.44
C PHE A 534 -2.14 -34.61 19.87
N PHE A 535 -1.31 -35.07 18.92
CA PHE A 535 -0.18 -35.97 19.21
C PHE A 535 1.21 -35.30 19.24
N ASN A 536 1.30 -34.02 18.86
CA ASN A 536 2.56 -33.27 18.72
C ASN A 536 2.48 -31.86 19.31
N ILE A 537 1.65 -31.64 20.34
CA ILE A 537 1.48 -30.32 20.95
C ILE A 537 2.83 -29.71 21.39
N ASP A 538 3.74 -30.52 21.93
CA ASP A 538 5.09 -30.10 22.36
C ASP A 538 5.99 -29.61 21.22
N ARG A 539 5.66 -29.93 19.96
CA ARG A 539 6.37 -29.43 18.76
C ARG A 539 5.67 -28.22 18.13
N ILE A 540 4.55 -27.81 18.68
CA ILE A 540 3.72 -26.70 18.19
C ILE A 540 3.87 -25.50 19.14
N VAL A 541 3.86 -25.75 20.45
CA VAL A 541 3.98 -24.74 21.50
C VAL A 541 5.45 -24.55 21.91
N VAL A 542 5.86 -23.30 22.09
CA VAL A 542 7.23 -22.88 22.43
C VAL A 542 7.47 -22.81 23.93
N VAL A 543 6.41 -22.51 24.70
CA VAL A 543 6.46 -22.33 26.15
C VAL A 543 5.88 -23.58 26.83
N LYS A 544 6.68 -24.24 27.68
CA LYS A 544 6.20 -25.34 28.53
C LYS A 544 5.54 -24.83 29.79
#